data_AF-A0A8S2G1C9-F1
#
_entry.id   AF-A0A8S2G1C9-F1
#
_cell.length_a   1.000
_cell.length_b   1.000
_cell.length_c   1.000
_cell.angle_alpha   90.00
_cell.angle_beta   90.00
_cell.angle_gamma   90.00
#
_symmetry.space_group_name_H-M   'P 1'
#
loop_
_entity.id
_entity.type
_entity.pdbx_description
1 polymer ?
#
loop_
_entity_poly.entity_id
_entity_poly.type
_entity_poly.pdbx_seq_one_letter_code
_entity_poly.pdbx_strand_id
1 'polypeptide(L)'
;QQNIRLLFITIQWHSGYNFQQFYTQLRQYNNSIVNNSNINISQNLSIISYDNDEIMLYHRYYDYLIISCMFPLYFCASYRQCSWLIKAFLLFSCTLIQLCWLQYVWHNCLYKFVLHIHHYTLISLLIIHTYLLILISYLKEWLEKIDYIWLKSIISDRYFVYKQRELHIKQCLTVIPKRAIDYYLQSDLESKTGTLAQHYHCKYDQMTLLLIQFVNVDEERTKLDQLTKTKIFYNLLKEVYSIAKTDRFSNISVNVKSFVYQILFSINTENDSTKRLQQLVELLFIIQEKLLSKKKQLDLNIKLSACIHIGTVNEILLHLEKQLKTDLWSEHITLINRLLIKTQPNHCLVTSTAYTLLKDLYLFRTAGTIKNNDTTTFQIYYLLGRLIGNNIFQVIFYMRRILFLIVSIVNNFH
;
A
#
# COMPACT_ATOMS: atom_id res chain seq x y z
N GLN A 1 -16.48 -2.96 15.83
CA GLN A 1 -15.84 -2.50 17.08
C GLN A 1 -16.80 -1.75 18.01
N GLN A 2 -17.76 -0.94 17.52
CA GLN A 2 -18.77 -0.28 18.37
C GLN A 2 -19.79 -1.24 19.00
N ASN A 3 -20.23 -2.30 18.27
CA ASN A 3 -21.19 -3.27 18.81
C ASN A 3 -20.62 -4.19 19.92
N ILE A 4 -19.30 -4.40 19.95
CA ILE A 4 -18.64 -5.24 20.97
C ILE A 4 -18.43 -4.44 22.27
N ARG A 5 -18.23 -3.12 22.18
CA ARG A 5 -18.21 -2.23 23.36
C ARG A 5 -19.59 -2.11 24.00
N LEU A 6 -20.66 -2.05 23.21
CA LEU A 6 -22.03 -2.06 23.72
C LEU A 6 -22.37 -3.35 24.47
N LEU A 7 -21.89 -4.50 23.98
CA LEU A 7 -22.16 -5.80 24.62
C LEU A 7 -21.35 -6.00 25.92
N PHE A 8 -20.14 -5.44 26.00
CA PHE A 8 -19.38 -5.41 27.27
C PHE A 8 -19.98 -4.44 28.28
N ILE A 9 -20.48 -3.29 27.84
CA ILE A 9 -21.14 -2.31 28.72
C ILE A 9 -22.48 -2.86 29.23
N THR A 10 -23.28 -3.57 28.42
CA THR A 10 -24.56 -4.15 28.88
C THR A 10 -24.37 -5.29 29.88
N ILE A 11 -23.31 -6.10 29.76
CA ILE A 11 -22.99 -7.15 30.73
C ILE A 11 -22.47 -6.56 32.05
N GLN A 12 -21.69 -5.47 31.99
CA GLN A 12 -21.21 -4.76 33.17
C GLN A 12 -22.31 -3.94 33.86
N TRP A 13 -23.29 -3.43 33.10
CA TRP A 13 -24.46 -2.72 33.63
C TRP A 13 -25.45 -3.64 34.35
N HIS A 14 -25.74 -4.82 33.80
CA HIS A 14 -26.75 -5.71 34.41
C HIS A 14 -26.30 -6.40 35.70
N SER A 15 -24.99 -6.58 35.92
CA SER A 15 -24.45 -7.23 37.11
C SER A 15 -24.30 -6.30 38.32
N GLY A 16 -24.07 -5.00 38.10
CA GLY A 16 -23.92 -4.01 39.18
C GLY A 16 -25.23 -3.38 39.66
N TYR A 17 -26.14 -3.04 38.73
CA TYR A 17 -27.35 -2.26 39.07
C TYR A 17 -28.44 -3.09 39.76
N ASN A 18 -28.60 -4.36 39.39
CA ASN A 18 -29.66 -5.21 39.94
C ASN A 18 -29.40 -5.60 41.40
N PHE A 19 -28.13 -5.70 41.83
CA PHE A 19 -27.82 -6.07 43.22
C PHE A 19 -28.10 -4.91 44.19
N GLN A 20 -27.79 -3.68 43.78
CA GLN A 20 -27.99 -2.50 44.61
C GLN A 20 -29.47 -2.10 44.69
N GLN A 21 -30.22 -2.24 43.59
CA GLN A 21 -31.67 -2.02 43.58
C GLN A 21 -32.43 -3.07 44.41
N PHE A 22 -32.05 -4.35 44.32
CA PHE A 22 -32.64 -5.42 45.11
C PHE A 22 -32.39 -5.21 46.63
N TYR A 23 -31.18 -4.77 46.99
CA TYR A 23 -30.85 -4.44 48.39
C TYR A 23 -31.62 -3.23 48.92
N THR A 24 -31.85 -2.20 48.09
CA THR A 24 -32.66 -1.03 48.48
C THR A 24 -34.15 -1.34 48.60
N GLN A 25 -34.69 -2.22 47.75
CA GLN A 25 -36.09 -2.64 47.81
C GLN A 25 -36.36 -3.53 49.03
N LEU A 26 -35.44 -4.44 49.37
CA LEU A 26 -35.53 -5.23 50.61
C LEU A 26 -35.49 -4.35 51.88
N ARG A 27 -34.69 -3.27 51.86
CA ARG A 27 -34.62 -2.33 52.99
C ARG A 27 -35.89 -1.49 53.13
N GLN A 28 -36.52 -1.08 52.03
CA GLN A 28 -37.78 -0.35 52.04
C GLN A 28 -38.97 -1.24 52.47
N TYR A 29 -38.98 -2.50 52.06
CA TYR A 29 -40.00 -3.47 52.46
C TYR A 29 -39.97 -3.76 53.96
N ASN A 30 -38.77 -3.97 54.54
CA ASN A 30 -38.63 -4.16 55.99
C ASN A 30 -39.04 -2.94 56.81
N ASN A 31 -38.80 -1.72 56.33
CA ASN A 31 -39.22 -0.50 57.03
C ASN A 31 -40.74 -0.27 56.97
N SER A 32 -41.43 -0.76 55.93
CA SER A 32 -42.90 -0.66 55.84
C SER A 32 -43.64 -1.63 56.78
N ILE A 33 -43.04 -2.78 57.11
CA ILE A 33 -43.64 -3.76 58.02
C ILE A 33 -43.53 -3.30 59.48
N VAL A 34 -42.42 -2.66 59.85
CA VAL A 34 -42.19 -2.14 61.21
C VAL A 34 -43.10 -0.95 61.56
N ASN A 35 -43.54 -0.17 60.56
CA ASN A 35 -44.41 0.99 60.80
C ASN A 35 -45.91 0.66 60.88
N ASN A 36 -46.33 -0.54 60.45
CA ASN A 36 -47.74 -0.94 60.40
C ASN A 36 -48.22 -1.76 61.63
N SER A 37 -47.35 -2.06 62.60
CA SER A 37 -47.68 -2.85 63.79
C SER A 37 -47.88 -2.05 65.09
N ASN A 38 -48.04 -0.72 65.01
CA ASN A 38 -48.39 0.11 66.17
C ASN A 38 -49.92 0.21 66.37
N ILE A 39 -50.61 -0.89 66.67
CA ILE A 39 -51.98 -0.86 67.22
C ILE A 39 -52.15 -1.95 68.29
N ASN A 40 -52.11 -1.51 69.56
CA ASN A 40 -52.70 -2.07 70.79
C ASN A 40 -52.62 -3.58 71.07
N ILE A 41 -51.50 -4.05 71.64
CA ILE A 41 -51.49 -5.17 72.61
C ILE A 41 -50.42 -4.87 73.68
N SER A 42 -50.70 -3.98 74.63
CA SER A 42 -49.72 -3.47 75.60
C SER A 42 -49.59 -4.25 76.91
N GLN A 43 -50.15 -5.46 77.05
CA GLN A 43 -50.04 -6.20 78.32
C GLN A 43 -49.70 -7.70 78.25
N ASN A 44 -49.49 -8.29 77.07
CA ASN A 44 -49.04 -9.70 76.94
C ASN A 44 -47.75 -9.89 76.11
N LEU A 45 -47.05 -8.82 75.73
CA LEU A 45 -45.93 -8.87 74.78
C LEU A 45 -44.52 -8.95 75.41
N SER A 46 -44.39 -8.82 76.73
CA SER A 46 -43.08 -8.95 77.41
C SER A 46 -42.53 -10.38 77.44
N ILE A 47 -43.33 -11.38 77.04
CA ILE A 47 -42.89 -12.78 76.90
C ILE A 47 -42.63 -13.14 75.41
N ILE A 48 -43.12 -12.36 74.44
CA ILE A 48 -42.98 -12.65 73.00
C ILE A 48 -41.92 -11.76 72.33
N SER A 49 -41.55 -10.62 72.92
CA SER A 49 -40.59 -9.68 72.31
C SER A 49 -39.13 -10.12 72.34
N TYR A 50 -38.76 -11.14 73.12
CA TYR A 50 -37.38 -11.66 73.13
C TYR A 50 -37.08 -12.63 71.97
N ASP A 51 -38.09 -13.32 71.42
CA ASP A 51 -37.89 -14.30 70.33
C ASP A 51 -37.73 -13.64 68.94
N ASN A 52 -38.41 -12.51 68.69
CA ASN A 52 -38.44 -11.91 67.35
C ASN A 52 -37.13 -11.20 66.94
N ASP A 53 -36.42 -10.58 67.89
CA ASP A 53 -35.14 -9.91 67.60
C ASP A 53 -34.01 -10.93 67.34
N GLU A 54 -34.05 -12.09 68.01
CA GLU A 54 -33.15 -13.20 67.74
C GLU A 54 -33.39 -13.78 66.34
N ILE A 55 -34.64 -14.06 65.97
CA ILE A 55 -35.02 -14.56 64.63
C ILE A 55 -34.58 -13.60 63.51
N MET A 56 -34.66 -12.28 63.72
CA MET A 56 -34.26 -11.26 62.73
C MET A 56 -32.73 -11.18 62.56
N LEU A 57 -31.97 -11.38 63.64
CA LEU A 57 -30.51 -11.52 63.61
C LEU A 57 -30.09 -12.79 62.84
N TYR A 58 -30.75 -13.93 63.09
CA TYR A 58 -30.45 -15.19 62.40
C TYR A 58 -30.72 -15.15 60.90
N HIS A 59 -31.77 -14.45 60.45
CA HIS A 59 -32.02 -14.22 59.02
C HIS A 59 -30.88 -13.45 58.34
N ARG A 60 -30.30 -12.44 58.99
CA ARG A 60 -29.15 -11.72 58.42
C ARG A 60 -27.90 -12.59 58.34
N TYR A 61 -27.63 -13.40 59.36
CA TYR A 61 -26.52 -14.36 59.33
C TYR A 61 -26.65 -15.40 58.20
N TYR A 62 -27.89 -15.82 57.90
CA TYR A 62 -28.19 -16.74 56.81
C TYR A 62 -27.85 -16.14 55.44
N ASP A 63 -28.21 -14.88 55.19
CA ASP A 63 -27.88 -14.18 53.94
C ASP A 63 -26.37 -14.00 53.75
N TYR A 64 -25.64 -13.67 54.82
CA TYR A 64 -24.17 -13.58 54.77
C TYR A 64 -23.50 -14.92 54.46
N LEU A 65 -24.05 -16.03 54.96
CA LEU A 65 -23.54 -17.37 54.70
C LEU A 65 -23.71 -17.74 53.21
N ILE A 66 -24.86 -17.42 52.62
CA ILE A 66 -25.11 -17.64 51.18
C ILE A 66 -24.14 -16.82 50.33
N ILE A 67 -24.01 -15.53 50.63
CA ILE A 67 -23.13 -14.63 49.89
C ILE A 67 -21.66 -15.08 50.01
N SER A 68 -21.24 -15.53 51.21
CA SER A 68 -19.89 -16.06 51.45
C SER A 68 -19.59 -17.31 50.61
N CYS A 69 -20.57 -18.17 50.35
CA CYS A 69 -20.39 -19.34 49.48
C CYS A 69 -20.27 -18.95 47.99
N MET A 70 -20.88 -17.86 47.56
CA MET A 70 -20.82 -17.46 46.15
C MET A 70 -19.47 -16.82 45.77
N PHE A 71 -18.81 -16.10 46.69
CA PHE A 71 -17.55 -15.40 46.41
C PHE A 71 -16.40 -16.29 45.89
N PRO A 72 -16.09 -17.45 46.52
CA PRO A 72 -15.04 -18.34 46.02
C PRO A 72 -15.34 -18.91 44.63
N LEU A 73 -16.61 -19.16 44.31
CA LEU A 73 -17.03 -19.67 43.00
C LEU A 73 -16.79 -18.64 41.89
N TYR A 74 -17.12 -17.38 42.16
CA TYR A 74 -16.83 -16.28 41.23
C TYR A 74 -15.32 -16.04 41.09
N PHE A 75 -14.56 -16.17 42.18
CA PHE A 75 -13.10 -16.08 42.13
C PHE A 75 -12.50 -17.15 41.21
N CYS A 76 -12.91 -18.41 41.36
CA CYS A 76 -12.49 -19.50 40.48
C CYS A 76 -12.92 -19.29 39.02
N ALA A 77 -14.12 -18.77 38.78
CA ALA A 77 -14.62 -18.49 37.43
C ALA A 77 -13.89 -17.31 36.75
N SER A 78 -13.37 -16.36 37.52
CA SER A 78 -12.71 -15.15 37.01
C SER A 78 -11.37 -15.42 36.30
N TYR A 79 -10.70 -16.54 36.61
CA TYR A 79 -9.43 -16.90 35.99
C TYR A 79 -9.60 -17.19 34.50
N ARG A 80 -9.22 -16.23 33.66
CA ARG A 80 -9.39 -16.34 32.20
C ARG A 80 -8.44 -17.38 31.58
N GLN A 81 -7.24 -17.54 32.12
CA GLN A 81 -6.13 -18.27 31.49
C GLN A 81 -6.17 -19.81 31.66
N CYS A 82 -7.03 -20.33 32.54
CA CYS A 82 -7.13 -21.78 32.77
C CYS A 82 -8.05 -22.46 31.75
N SER A 83 -7.75 -23.71 31.38
CA SER A 83 -8.68 -24.56 30.63
C SER A 83 -10.00 -24.76 31.39
N TRP A 84 -11.12 -24.87 30.67
CA TRP A 84 -12.43 -25.17 31.24
C TRP A 84 -12.42 -26.45 32.10
N LEU A 85 -11.61 -27.45 31.75
CA LEU A 85 -11.48 -28.69 32.54
C LEU A 85 -10.90 -28.42 33.93
N ILE A 86 -9.85 -27.59 33.99
CA ILE A 86 -9.22 -27.19 35.25
C ILE A 86 -10.19 -26.34 36.07
N LYS A 87 -10.94 -25.43 35.42
CA LYS A 87 -11.99 -24.65 36.10
C LYS A 87 -13.12 -25.52 36.61
N ALA A 88 -13.55 -26.52 35.85
CA ALA A 88 -14.58 -27.45 36.27
C ALA A 88 -14.14 -28.27 37.48
N PHE A 89 -12.89 -28.75 37.47
CA PHE A 89 -12.31 -29.44 38.63
C PHE A 89 -12.23 -28.52 39.86
N LEU A 90 -11.74 -27.30 39.71
CA LEU A 90 -11.64 -26.33 40.81
C LEU A 90 -13.02 -25.93 41.34
N LEU A 91 -13.97 -25.61 40.46
CA LEU A 91 -15.35 -25.29 40.84
C LEU A 91 -15.97 -26.48 41.57
N PHE A 92 -15.84 -27.71 41.07
CA PHE A 92 -16.37 -28.90 41.73
C PHE A 92 -15.75 -29.11 43.13
N SER A 93 -14.43 -29.00 43.24
CA SER A 93 -13.75 -29.11 44.54
C SER A 93 -14.20 -28.02 45.53
N CYS A 94 -14.39 -26.78 45.05
CA CYS A 94 -14.86 -25.67 45.87
C CYS A 94 -16.30 -25.90 46.33
N THR A 95 -17.17 -26.39 45.44
CA THR A 95 -18.55 -26.72 45.80
C THR A 95 -18.66 -27.83 46.82
N LEU A 96 -17.83 -28.87 46.72
CA LEU A 96 -17.82 -29.95 47.70
C LEU A 96 -17.42 -29.43 49.09
N ILE A 97 -16.36 -28.60 49.15
CA ILE A 97 -15.93 -27.98 50.41
C ILE A 97 -17.05 -27.10 50.98
N GLN A 98 -17.72 -26.31 50.15
CA GLN A 98 -18.83 -25.44 50.56
C GLN A 98 -20.06 -26.23 51.02
N LEU A 99 -20.40 -27.33 50.36
CA LEU A 99 -21.50 -28.21 50.76
C LEU A 99 -21.20 -28.88 52.10
N CYS A 100 -19.97 -29.38 52.31
CA CYS A 100 -19.55 -29.94 53.58
C CYS A 100 -19.59 -28.89 54.71
N TRP A 101 -19.13 -27.67 54.43
CA TRP A 101 -19.16 -26.59 55.41
C TRP A 101 -20.58 -26.14 55.75
N LEU A 102 -21.45 -25.99 54.74
CA LEU A 102 -22.85 -25.63 54.92
C LEU A 102 -23.60 -26.72 55.72
N GLN A 103 -23.35 -28.00 55.44
CA GLN A 103 -23.90 -29.12 56.20
C GLN A 103 -23.41 -29.13 57.66
N TYR A 104 -22.13 -28.83 57.90
CA TYR A 104 -21.55 -28.76 59.24
C TYR A 104 -22.15 -27.60 60.06
N VAL A 105 -22.24 -26.41 59.48
CA VAL A 105 -22.84 -25.24 60.13
C VAL A 105 -24.34 -25.47 60.36
N TRP A 106 -25.03 -26.10 59.42
CA TRP A 106 -26.42 -26.48 59.58
C TRP A 106 -26.63 -27.41 60.79
N HIS A 107 -25.86 -28.49 60.87
CA HIS A 107 -25.98 -29.49 61.93
C HIS A 107 -25.66 -28.92 63.31
N ASN A 108 -24.63 -28.07 63.42
CA ASN A 108 -24.15 -27.58 64.71
C ASN A 108 -24.86 -26.31 65.21
N CYS A 109 -25.25 -25.40 64.31
CA CYS A 109 -25.70 -24.06 64.70
C CYS A 109 -27.17 -23.79 64.37
N LEU A 110 -27.73 -24.36 63.30
CA LEU A 110 -29.01 -23.92 62.73
C LEU A 110 -30.13 -24.97 62.75
N TYR A 111 -29.83 -26.21 63.15
CA TYR A 111 -30.78 -27.33 63.18
C TYR A 111 -32.08 -27.03 63.96
N LYS A 112 -32.01 -26.16 64.98
CA LYS A 112 -33.17 -25.81 65.83
C LYS A 112 -34.07 -24.70 65.28
N PHE A 113 -33.58 -23.88 64.34
CA PHE A 113 -34.23 -22.60 64.01
C PHE A 113 -34.70 -22.47 62.56
N VAL A 114 -34.13 -23.23 61.63
CA VAL A 114 -34.43 -23.08 60.19
C VAL A 114 -35.19 -24.29 59.67
N LEU A 115 -36.29 -24.06 58.95
CA LEU A 115 -37.07 -25.13 58.32
C LEU A 115 -36.21 -25.95 57.34
N HIS A 116 -36.32 -27.28 57.41
CA HIS A 116 -35.64 -28.23 56.52
C HIS A 116 -35.79 -27.88 55.02
N ILE A 117 -36.91 -27.29 54.61
CA ILE A 117 -37.22 -26.90 53.23
C ILE A 117 -36.23 -25.83 52.70
N HIS A 118 -35.77 -24.91 53.54
CA HIS A 118 -34.85 -23.84 53.13
C HIS A 118 -33.41 -24.35 52.91
N HIS A 119 -33.00 -25.40 53.63
CA HIS A 119 -31.68 -26.02 53.45
C HIS A 119 -31.55 -26.75 52.12
N TYR A 120 -32.55 -27.57 51.76
CA TYR A 120 -32.53 -28.30 50.49
C TYR A 120 -32.61 -27.38 49.27
N THR A 121 -33.32 -26.26 49.38
CA THR A 121 -33.40 -25.24 48.31
C THR A 121 -32.09 -24.49 48.12
N LEU A 122 -31.31 -24.24 49.19
CA LEU A 122 -29.97 -23.66 49.05
C LEU A 122 -28.96 -24.62 48.41
N ILE A 123 -28.98 -25.89 48.82
CA ILE A 123 -28.10 -26.90 48.24
C ILE A 123 -28.39 -27.04 46.74
N SER A 124 -29.67 -27.11 46.35
CA SER A 124 -30.04 -27.20 44.94
C SER A 124 -29.66 -25.94 44.16
N LEU A 125 -29.84 -24.74 44.74
CA LEU A 125 -29.40 -23.47 44.13
C LEU A 125 -27.88 -23.46 43.89
N LEU A 126 -27.08 -23.90 44.86
CA LEU A 126 -25.62 -23.93 44.75
C LEU A 126 -25.15 -24.92 43.66
N ILE A 127 -25.78 -26.09 43.59
CA ILE A 127 -25.50 -27.09 42.54
C ILE A 127 -25.87 -26.53 41.15
N ILE A 128 -27.04 -25.91 41.00
CA ILE A 128 -27.48 -25.32 39.73
C ILE A 128 -26.54 -24.18 39.31
N HIS A 129 -26.16 -23.31 40.25
CA HIS A 129 -25.28 -22.17 39.99
C HIS A 129 -23.90 -22.61 39.48
N THR A 130 -23.38 -23.70 40.04
CA THR A 130 -22.03 -24.18 39.70
C THR A 130 -22.01 -24.90 38.37
N TYR A 131 -23.07 -25.65 38.05
CA TYR A 131 -23.29 -26.18 36.70
C TYR A 131 -23.34 -25.05 35.65
N LEU A 132 -24.06 -23.95 35.94
CA LEU A 132 -24.16 -22.80 35.05
C LEU A 132 -22.79 -22.12 34.83
N LEU A 133 -21.98 -21.95 35.89
CA LEU A 133 -20.63 -21.40 35.79
C LEU A 133 -19.70 -22.27 34.94
N ILE A 134 -19.80 -23.60 35.06
CA ILE A 134 -19.04 -24.55 34.24
C ILE A 134 -19.46 -24.42 32.77
N LEU A 135 -20.77 -24.36 32.50
CA LEU A 135 -21.32 -24.21 31.15
C LEU A 135 -20.87 -22.90 30.49
N ILE A 136 -20.94 -21.77 31.21
CA ILE A 136 -20.43 -20.49 30.72
C ILE A 136 -18.93 -20.56 30.42
N SER A 137 -18.15 -21.21 31.29
CA SER A 137 -16.71 -21.36 31.10
C SER A 137 -16.38 -22.19 29.85
N TYR A 138 -17.14 -23.27 29.61
CA TYR A 138 -17.03 -24.09 28.41
C TYR A 138 -17.37 -23.28 27.15
N LEU A 139 -18.53 -22.61 27.13
CA LEU A 139 -18.95 -21.81 25.97
C LEU A 139 -17.95 -20.70 25.64
N LYS A 140 -17.40 -20.04 26.66
CA LYS A 140 -16.41 -18.99 26.49
C LYS A 140 -15.12 -19.50 25.83
N GLU A 141 -14.59 -20.65 26.28
CA GLU A 141 -13.38 -21.22 25.68
C GLU A 141 -13.62 -21.64 24.23
N TRP A 142 -14.78 -22.24 23.94
CA TRP A 142 -15.15 -22.59 22.57
C TRP A 142 -15.27 -21.38 21.66
N LEU A 143 -15.89 -20.31 22.14
CA LEU A 143 -16.02 -19.06 21.38
C LEU A 143 -14.65 -18.43 21.11
N GLU A 144 -13.75 -18.40 22.10
CA GLU A 144 -12.39 -17.91 21.91
C GLU A 144 -11.59 -18.76 20.90
N LYS A 145 -11.79 -20.09 20.87
CA LYS A 145 -11.18 -20.97 19.85
C LYS A 145 -11.71 -20.71 18.45
N ILE A 146 -13.03 -20.54 18.32
CA ILE A 146 -13.68 -20.23 17.04
C ILE A 146 -13.19 -18.86 16.54
N ASP A 147 -13.16 -17.85 17.41
CA ASP A 147 -12.65 -16.52 17.09
C ASP A 147 -11.18 -16.57 16.63
N TYR A 148 -10.35 -17.38 17.29
CA TYR A 148 -8.97 -17.58 16.87
C TYR A 148 -8.86 -18.19 15.46
N ILE A 149 -9.65 -19.22 15.16
CA ILE A 149 -9.67 -19.86 13.83
C ILE A 149 -10.12 -18.84 12.77
N TRP A 150 -11.17 -18.07 13.05
CA TRP A 150 -11.64 -17.01 12.17
C TRP A 150 -10.59 -15.94 11.93
N LEU A 151 -9.96 -15.44 13.00
CA LEU A 151 -8.92 -14.42 12.90
C LEU A 151 -7.73 -14.94 12.09
N LYS A 152 -7.34 -16.20 12.29
CA LYS A 152 -6.27 -16.83 11.52
C LYS A 152 -6.63 -16.92 10.03
N SER A 153 -7.87 -17.31 9.69
CA SER A 153 -8.37 -17.36 8.31
C SER A 153 -8.36 -15.97 7.66
N ILE A 154 -8.85 -14.95 8.38
CA ILE A 154 -8.88 -13.58 7.88
C ILE A 154 -7.46 -13.07 7.60
N ILE A 155 -6.49 -13.40 8.46
CA ILE A 155 -5.09 -13.02 8.25
C ILE A 155 -4.51 -13.71 7.02
N SER A 156 -4.76 -15.01 6.83
CA SER A 156 -4.28 -15.74 5.65
C SER A 156 -4.90 -15.21 4.35
N ASP A 157 -6.19 -14.91 4.37
CA ASP A 157 -6.91 -14.39 3.21
C ASP A 157 -6.43 -12.99 2.84
N ARG A 158 -6.23 -12.13 3.84
CA ARG A 158 -5.61 -10.80 3.62
C ARG A 158 -4.24 -10.93 2.96
N TYR A 159 -3.37 -11.80 3.48
CA TYR A 159 -2.05 -12.02 2.90
C TYR A 159 -2.12 -12.53 1.45
N PHE A 160 -3.03 -13.46 1.17
CA PHE A 160 -3.25 -13.97 -0.17
C PHE A 160 -3.70 -12.87 -1.15
N VAL A 161 -4.66 -12.04 -0.73
CA VAL A 161 -5.13 -10.89 -1.52
C VAL A 161 -4.01 -9.88 -1.78
N TYR A 162 -3.20 -9.55 -0.77
CA TYR A 162 -2.04 -8.67 -0.96
C TYR A 162 -1.04 -9.23 -1.97
N LYS A 163 -0.73 -10.53 -1.88
CA LYS A 163 0.18 -11.20 -2.81
C LYS A 163 -0.36 -11.21 -4.24
N GLN A 164 -1.65 -11.50 -4.42
CA GLN A 164 -2.29 -11.43 -5.74
C GLN A 164 -2.26 -10.01 -6.30
N ARG A 165 -2.57 -9.00 -5.49
CA ARG A 165 -2.49 -7.59 -5.89
C ARG A 165 -1.10 -7.21 -6.38
N GLU A 166 -0.04 -7.60 -5.66
CA GLU A 166 1.33 -7.33 -6.10
C GLU A 166 1.69 -8.01 -7.42
N LEU A 167 1.26 -9.25 -7.62
CA LEU A 167 1.47 -9.98 -8.87
C LEU A 167 0.75 -9.30 -10.04
N HIS A 168 -0.50 -8.87 -9.83
CA HIS A 168 -1.26 -8.15 -10.84
C HIS A 168 -0.62 -6.79 -11.16
N ILE A 169 -0.19 -6.02 -10.16
CA ILE A 169 0.53 -4.76 -10.38
C ILE A 169 1.82 -5.00 -11.18
N LYS A 170 2.59 -6.05 -10.85
CA LYS A 170 3.80 -6.41 -11.60
C LYS A 170 3.49 -6.76 -13.06
N GLN A 171 2.41 -7.51 -13.31
CA GLN A 171 1.95 -7.83 -14.66
C GLN A 171 1.51 -6.57 -15.42
N CYS A 172 0.73 -5.70 -14.79
CA CYS A 172 0.30 -4.43 -15.39
C CYS A 172 1.50 -3.54 -15.74
N LEU A 173 2.51 -3.44 -14.87
CA LEU A 173 3.74 -2.67 -15.10
C LEU A 173 4.56 -3.15 -16.31
N THR A 174 4.35 -4.38 -16.78
CA THR A 174 5.00 -4.85 -18.01
C THR A 174 4.37 -4.27 -19.28
N VAL A 175 3.09 -3.88 -19.22
CA VAL A 175 2.30 -3.41 -20.36
C VAL A 175 2.09 -1.90 -20.32
N ILE A 176 1.83 -1.37 -19.13
CA ILE A 176 1.41 0.01 -18.89
C ILE A 176 2.46 0.69 -18.02
N PRO A 177 2.86 1.95 -18.30
CA PRO A 177 3.76 2.68 -17.44
C PRO A 177 3.12 2.91 -16.06
N LYS A 178 3.97 2.92 -15.03
CA LYS A 178 3.53 3.12 -13.63
C LYS A 178 2.65 4.36 -13.45
N ARG A 179 2.94 5.45 -14.17
CA ARG A 179 2.21 6.73 -14.08
C ARG A 179 0.74 6.58 -14.49
N ALA A 180 0.45 5.81 -15.54
CA ALA A 180 -0.92 5.55 -15.96
C ALA A 180 -1.65 4.63 -14.97
N ILE A 181 -0.93 3.65 -14.38
CA ILE A 181 -1.51 2.81 -13.31
C ILE A 181 -1.85 3.66 -12.08
N ASP A 182 -0.92 4.52 -11.66
CA ASP A 182 -1.11 5.41 -10.50
C ASP A 182 -2.30 6.37 -10.75
N TYR A 183 -2.48 6.87 -11.98
CA TYR A 183 -3.66 7.66 -12.36
C TYR A 183 -4.96 6.90 -12.14
N TYR A 184 -5.07 5.65 -12.62
CA TYR A 184 -6.28 4.85 -12.42
C TYR A 184 -6.53 4.52 -10.94
N LEU A 185 -5.47 4.17 -10.21
CA LEU A 185 -5.55 3.89 -8.78
C LEU A 185 -5.98 5.12 -7.96
N GLN A 186 -5.58 6.32 -8.36
CA GLN A 186 -6.01 7.57 -7.74
C GLN A 186 -7.44 7.94 -8.13
N SER A 187 -7.80 7.77 -9.41
CA SER A 187 -9.16 8.06 -9.88
C SER A 187 -10.20 7.16 -9.21
N ASP A 188 -9.87 5.92 -8.87
CA ASP A 188 -10.76 5.01 -8.13
C ASP A 188 -11.05 5.50 -6.70
N LEU A 189 -10.14 6.27 -6.08
CA LEU A 189 -10.34 6.83 -4.74
C LEU A 189 -11.24 8.07 -4.75
N GLU A 190 -11.16 8.87 -5.81
CA GLU A 190 -11.89 10.12 -5.95
C GLU A 190 -13.27 9.92 -6.61
N SER A 191 -13.40 8.94 -7.51
CA SER A 191 -14.66 8.62 -8.22
C SER A 191 -15.62 7.78 -7.38
N LYS A 192 -16.08 8.31 -6.25
CA LYS A 192 -17.26 7.78 -5.52
C LYS A 192 -18.58 7.91 -6.31
N THR A 193 -18.54 8.47 -7.51
CA THR A 193 -19.69 8.76 -8.37
C THR A 193 -19.61 8.02 -9.72
N GLY A 194 -19.36 6.71 -9.73
CA GLY A 194 -19.80 5.78 -10.78
C GLY A 194 -19.46 6.04 -12.26
N THR A 195 -18.69 7.06 -12.62
CA THR A 195 -18.33 7.37 -14.01
C THR A 195 -17.00 6.70 -14.37
N LEU A 196 -17.09 5.38 -14.54
CA LEU A 196 -16.04 4.52 -15.12
C LEU A 196 -15.84 4.84 -16.61
N ALA A 197 -15.29 6.01 -16.96
CA ALA A 197 -15.02 6.32 -18.37
C ALA A 197 -13.99 7.44 -18.63
N GLN A 198 -13.11 7.77 -17.68
CA GLN A 198 -12.02 8.70 -18.02
C GLN A 198 -10.86 7.92 -18.64
N HIS A 199 -10.78 7.95 -19.97
CA HIS A 199 -9.58 7.53 -20.68
C HIS A 199 -8.38 8.29 -20.12
N TYR A 200 -7.28 7.58 -19.82
CA TYR A 200 -6.05 8.22 -19.39
C TYR A 200 -5.57 9.16 -20.48
N HIS A 201 -5.53 10.44 -20.14
CA HIS A 201 -5.07 11.52 -21.00
C HIS A 201 -4.28 12.50 -20.13
N CYS A 202 -2.96 12.50 -20.30
CA CYS A 202 -2.07 13.44 -19.62
C CYS A 202 -1.42 14.35 -20.67
N LYS A 203 -1.66 15.66 -20.55
CA LYS A 203 -0.99 16.68 -21.34
C LYS A 203 0.25 17.17 -20.59
N TYR A 204 1.39 17.10 -21.25
CA TYR A 204 2.66 17.63 -20.77
C TYR A 204 3.01 18.88 -21.57
N ASP A 205 3.19 20.00 -20.89
CA ASP A 205 3.52 21.26 -21.56
C ASP A 205 4.98 21.30 -22.04
N GLN A 206 5.87 20.64 -21.30
CA GLN A 206 7.27 20.53 -21.68
C GLN A 206 7.73 19.08 -21.53
N MET A 207 8.02 18.43 -22.64
CA MET A 207 8.52 17.08 -22.68
C MET A 207 9.77 17.02 -23.54
N THR A 208 10.82 16.39 -23.03
CA THR A 208 12.05 16.17 -23.79
C THR A 208 11.91 14.86 -24.56
N LEU A 209 12.08 14.96 -25.87
CA LEU A 209 11.88 13.88 -26.82
C LEU A 209 13.19 13.59 -27.54
N LEU A 210 13.61 12.33 -27.49
CA LEU A 210 14.72 11.77 -28.23
C LEU A 210 14.18 10.65 -29.12
N LEU A 211 14.16 10.91 -30.42
CA LEU A 211 13.80 9.90 -31.40
C LEU A 211 15.07 9.25 -31.94
N ILE A 212 15.14 7.92 -31.89
CA ILE A 212 16.26 7.14 -32.40
C ILE A 212 15.78 6.25 -33.55
N GLN A 213 16.57 6.23 -34.61
CA GLN A 213 16.42 5.31 -35.73
C GLN A 213 17.69 4.52 -35.95
N PHE A 214 17.54 3.19 -36.06
CA PHE A 214 18.61 2.30 -36.49
C PHE A 214 18.59 2.17 -38.01
N VAL A 215 19.61 2.67 -38.68
CA VAL A 215 19.76 2.63 -40.14
C VAL A 215 20.52 1.37 -40.54
N ASN A 216 20.20 0.82 -41.71
CA ASN A 216 20.74 -0.43 -42.29
C ASN A 216 20.31 -1.74 -41.60
N VAL A 217 19.24 -1.72 -40.79
CA VAL A 217 18.74 -2.95 -40.14
C VAL A 217 18.25 -3.97 -41.17
N ASP A 218 17.54 -3.52 -42.21
CA ASP A 218 16.95 -4.43 -43.21
C ASP A 218 18.01 -5.03 -44.16
N GLU A 219 19.04 -4.27 -44.52
CA GLU A 219 20.17 -4.79 -45.31
C GLU A 219 21.00 -5.83 -44.55
N GLU A 220 21.12 -5.68 -43.23
CA GLU A 220 21.81 -6.65 -42.38
C GLU A 220 20.98 -7.93 -42.17
N ARG A 221 19.64 -7.83 -42.24
CA ARG A 221 18.71 -8.97 -42.16
C ARG A 221 18.74 -9.87 -43.40
N THR A 222 19.02 -9.32 -44.59
CA THR A 222 19.02 -10.09 -45.84
C THR A 222 20.34 -10.81 -46.12
N LYS A 223 21.46 -10.34 -45.54
CA LYS A 223 22.82 -10.84 -45.84
C LYS A 223 23.27 -12.07 -45.06
N LEU A 224 22.53 -12.51 -44.04
CA LEU A 224 22.90 -13.64 -43.18
C LEU A 224 21.66 -14.44 -42.78
N ASP A 225 21.83 -15.65 -42.25
CA ASP A 225 20.73 -16.46 -41.69
C ASP A 225 19.82 -15.60 -40.81
N GLN A 226 18.58 -15.40 -41.27
CA GLN A 226 17.65 -14.42 -40.72
C GLN A 226 17.42 -14.61 -39.21
N LEU A 227 17.49 -15.86 -38.71
CA LEU A 227 17.26 -16.21 -37.32
C LEU A 227 18.41 -15.84 -36.38
N THR A 228 19.67 -15.92 -36.83
CA THR A 228 20.84 -15.68 -35.96
C THR A 228 21.07 -14.18 -35.77
N LYS A 229 21.00 -13.38 -36.83
CA LYS A 229 21.13 -11.91 -36.74
C LYS A 229 19.93 -11.24 -36.09
N THR A 230 18.70 -11.74 -36.27
CA THR A 230 17.53 -11.20 -35.53
C THR A 230 17.67 -11.42 -34.03
N LYS A 231 18.18 -12.58 -33.59
CA LYS A 231 18.51 -12.85 -32.18
C LYS A 231 19.62 -11.92 -31.67
N ILE A 232 20.66 -11.68 -32.47
CA ILE A 232 21.74 -10.75 -32.12
C ILE A 232 21.19 -9.32 -31.98
N PHE A 233 20.38 -8.85 -32.94
CA PHE A 233 19.78 -7.52 -32.88
C PHE A 233 18.79 -7.38 -31.72
N TYR A 234 17.99 -8.41 -31.44
CA TYR A 234 17.12 -8.44 -30.27
C TYR A 234 17.93 -8.35 -28.97
N ASN A 235 19.04 -9.07 -28.87
CA ASN A 235 19.94 -8.98 -27.73
C ASN A 235 20.57 -7.59 -27.61
N LEU A 236 20.96 -6.96 -28.71
CA LEU A 236 21.43 -5.57 -28.72
C LEU A 236 20.36 -4.61 -28.20
N LEU A 237 19.12 -4.73 -28.66
CA LEU A 237 18.02 -3.92 -28.15
C LEU A 237 17.76 -4.18 -26.67
N LYS A 238 17.81 -5.44 -26.23
CA LYS A 238 17.65 -5.82 -24.82
C LYS A 238 18.75 -5.20 -23.94
N GLU A 239 19.99 -5.18 -24.41
CA GLU A 239 21.12 -4.50 -23.74
C GLU A 239 20.91 -2.98 -23.69
N VAL A 240 20.40 -2.36 -24.77
CA VAL A 240 20.08 -0.93 -24.79
C VAL A 240 18.95 -0.60 -23.79
N TYR A 241 17.90 -1.43 -23.73
CA TYR A 241 16.81 -1.25 -22.78
C TYR A 241 17.25 -1.48 -21.34
N SER A 242 18.19 -2.40 -21.08
CA SER A 242 18.70 -2.59 -19.71
C SER A 242 19.50 -1.37 -19.24
N ILE A 243 20.24 -0.70 -20.15
CA ILE A 243 20.92 0.57 -19.86
C ILE A 243 19.91 1.65 -19.49
N ALA A 244 18.84 1.79 -20.29
CA ALA A 244 17.78 2.77 -20.01
C ALA A 244 17.05 2.52 -18.68
N LYS A 245 17.02 1.28 -18.19
CA LYS A 245 16.40 0.89 -16.91
C LYS A 245 17.32 1.02 -15.70
N THR A 246 18.57 1.43 -15.86
CA THR A 246 19.47 1.66 -14.71
C THR A 246 19.00 2.85 -13.86
N ASP A 247 19.33 2.86 -12.57
CA ASP A 247 18.89 3.90 -11.62
C ASP A 247 19.25 5.32 -12.08
N ARG A 248 20.35 5.47 -12.84
CA ARG A 248 20.82 6.72 -13.44
C ARG A 248 19.83 7.32 -14.45
N PHE A 249 19.03 6.47 -15.09
CA PHE A 249 18.10 6.82 -16.17
C PHE A 249 16.64 6.48 -15.84
N SER A 250 16.32 6.26 -14.55
CA SER A 250 14.99 5.87 -14.08
C SER A 250 13.84 6.80 -14.51
N ASN A 251 14.15 8.05 -14.84
CA ASN A 251 13.20 9.05 -15.31
C ASN A 251 12.88 8.96 -16.81
N ILE A 252 13.64 8.19 -17.58
CA ILE A 252 13.47 8.03 -19.02
C ILE A 252 12.51 6.86 -19.27
N SER A 253 11.41 7.15 -19.95
CA SER A 253 10.47 6.15 -20.44
C SER A 253 10.73 5.86 -21.91
N VAL A 254 10.69 4.58 -22.26
CA VAL A 254 10.98 4.09 -23.60
C VAL A 254 9.68 3.62 -24.25
N ASN A 255 9.29 4.23 -25.36
CA ASN A 255 8.19 3.77 -26.19
C ASN A 255 8.73 3.22 -27.51
N VAL A 256 8.53 1.91 -27.70
CA VAL A 256 9.04 1.16 -28.84
C VAL A 256 7.97 1.11 -29.91
N LYS A 257 8.18 1.84 -31.01
CA LYS A 257 7.25 1.82 -32.16
C LYS A 257 7.55 0.69 -33.12
N SER A 258 8.83 0.42 -33.39
CA SER A 258 9.26 -0.72 -34.21
C SER A 258 10.70 -1.13 -33.88
N PHE A 259 11.18 -2.19 -34.53
CA PHE A 259 12.59 -2.60 -34.45
C PHE A 259 13.56 -1.52 -34.94
N VAL A 260 13.09 -0.62 -35.81
CA VAL A 260 13.89 0.42 -36.47
C VAL A 260 13.73 1.77 -35.76
N TYR A 261 12.57 2.04 -35.17
CA TYR A 261 12.21 3.34 -34.60
C TYR A 261 11.85 3.25 -33.12
N GLN A 262 12.52 4.05 -32.29
CA GLN A 262 12.29 4.12 -30.85
C GLN A 262 12.18 5.56 -30.38
N ILE A 263 11.18 5.82 -29.53
CA ILE A 263 10.99 7.11 -28.88
C ILE A 263 11.42 6.98 -27.43
N LEU A 264 12.43 7.74 -27.05
CA LEU A 264 12.86 7.90 -25.68
C LEU A 264 12.41 9.27 -25.23
N PHE A 265 11.82 9.34 -24.04
CA PHE A 265 11.35 10.61 -23.53
C PHE A 265 11.48 10.69 -22.03
N SER A 266 11.65 11.92 -21.53
CA SER A 266 11.57 12.18 -20.11
C SER A 266 10.52 13.25 -19.84
N ILE A 267 9.73 12.99 -18.79
CA ILE A 267 8.69 13.89 -18.31
C ILE A 267 9.38 15.02 -17.54
N ASN A 268 9.08 16.27 -17.85
CA ASN A 268 9.49 17.35 -16.98
C ASN A 268 8.52 17.46 -15.79
N THR A 269 9.02 17.18 -14.59
CA THR A 269 8.56 17.88 -13.39
C THR A 269 9.39 19.16 -13.25
N GLU A 270 8.76 20.23 -12.81
CA GLU A 270 9.04 21.66 -13.09
C GLU A 270 10.47 22.18 -12.80
N ASN A 271 11.35 21.44 -12.13
CA ASN A 271 12.57 22.01 -11.56
C ASN A 271 13.91 21.62 -12.24
N ASP A 272 13.98 20.66 -13.18
CA ASP A 272 15.26 20.12 -13.70
C ASP A 272 15.25 19.72 -15.19
N SER A 273 14.73 20.58 -16.08
CA SER A 273 14.63 20.29 -17.53
C SER A 273 15.99 20.07 -18.21
N THR A 274 17.03 20.80 -17.79
CA THR A 274 18.40 20.70 -18.34
C THR A 274 19.08 19.39 -17.99
N LYS A 275 19.01 18.95 -16.72
CA LYS A 275 19.61 17.68 -16.26
C LYS A 275 18.99 16.48 -16.95
N ARG A 276 17.68 16.49 -17.19
CA ARG A 276 17.00 15.39 -17.90
C ARG A 276 17.36 15.32 -19.37
N LEU A 277 17.44 16.48 -20.02
CA LEU A 277 17.90 16.58 -21.39
C LEU A 277 19.35 16.10 -21.51
N GLN A 278 20.20 16.44 -20.53
CA GLN A 278 21.56 15.92 -20.41
C GLN A 278 21.55 14.38 -20.28
N GLN A 279 20.72 13.80 -19.41
CA GLN A 279 20.59 12.34 -19.28
C GLN A 279 20.21 11.65 -20.60
N LEU A 280 19.30 12.24 -21.39
CA LEU A 280 18.94 11.71 -22.72
C LEU A 280 20.13 11.76 -23.69
N VAL A 281 20.88 12.86 -23.70
CA VAL A 281 22.09 13.02 -24.52
C VAL A 281 23.18 12.02 -24.09
N GLU A 282 23.39 11.84 -22.79
CA GLU A 282 24.34 10.87 -22.26
C GLU A 282 23.95 9.44 -22.62
N LEU A 283 22.66 9.12 -22.51
CA LEU A 283 22.14 7.82 -22.93
C LEU A 283 22.34 7.59 -24.43
N LEU A 284 22.13 8.61 -25.27
CA LEU A 284 22.43 8.54 -26.70
C LEU A 284 23.90 8.19 -26.97
N PHE A 285 24.85 8.86 -26.29
CA PHE A 285 26.27 8.56 -26.43
C PHE A 285 26.62 7.13 -25.98
N ILE A 286 26.04 6.66 -24.86
CA ILE A 286 26.26 5.29 -24.39
C ILE A 286 25.74 4.28 -25.42
N ILE A 287 24.57 4.51 -26.03
CA ILE A 287 24.04 3.65 -27.09
C ILE A 287 24.99 3.66 -28.30
N GLN A 288 25.48 4.83 -28.72
CA GLN A 288 26.40 4.96 -29.83
C GLN A 288 27.73 4.22 -29.57
N GLU A 289 28.33 4.38 -28.39
CA GLU A 289 29.53 3.66 -27.96
C GLU A 289 29.30 2.14 -27.96
N LYS A 290 28.14 1.67 -27.48
CA LYS A 290 27.77 0.26 -27.50
C LYS A 290 27.64 -0.29 -28.92
N LEU A 291 27.00 0.45 -29.82
CA LEU A 291 26.91 0.05 -31.24
C LEU A 291 28.28 -0.01 -31.90
N LEU A 292 29.18 0.93 -31.61
CA LEU A 292 30.55 0.90 -32.10
C LEU A 292 31.33 -0.30 -31.58
N SER A 293 31.16 -0.65 -30.29
CA SER A 293 31.80 -1.83 -29.70
C SER A 293 31.31 -3.13 -30.37
N LYS A 294 30.02 -3.21 -30.67
CA LYS A 294 29.40 -4.40 -31.27
C LYS A 294 29.72 -4.51 -32.76
N LYS A 295 29.84 -3.38 -33.47
CA LYS A 295 30.36 -3.35 -34.83
C LYS A 295 31.75 -3.99 -34.92
N LYS A 296 32.63 -3.75 -33.94
CA LYS A 296 33.97 -4.38 -33.90
C LYS A 296 33.95 -5.88 -33.55
N GLN A 297 32.93 -6.34 -32.81
CA GLN A 297 32.85 -7.73 -32.35
C GLN A 297 32.11 -8.65 -33.32
N LEU A 298 31.11 -8.13 -34.04
CA LEU A 298 30.12 -8.92 -34.79
C LEU A 298 30.01 -8.50 -36.26
N ASP A 299 30.88 -7.60 -36.74
CA ASP A 299 30.87 -7.01 -38.09
C ASP A 299 29.49 -6.48 -38.55
N LEU A 300 28.67 -6.03 -37.59
CA LEU A 300 27.36 -5.43 -37.87
C LEU A 300 27.53 -3.94 -38.19
N ASN A 301 27.10 -3.51 -39.38
CA ASN A 301 27.21 -2.12 -39.81
C ASN A 301 25.92 -1.33 -39.60
N ILE A 302 25.36 -1.42 -38.39
CA ILE A 302 24.17 -0.67 -37.99
C ILE A 302 24.59 0.75 -37.63
N LYS A 303 23.97 1.74 -38.29
CA LYS A 303 24.20 3.16 -38.02
C LYS A 303 23.06 3.71 -37.17
N LEU A 304 23.33 4.74 -36.38
CA LEU A 304 22.32 5.35 -35.50
C LEU A 304 22.05 6.78 -35.93
N SER A 305 20.80 7.09 -36.20
CA SER A 305 20.34 8.46 -36.44
C SER A 305 19.47 8.89 -35.28
N ALA A 306 19.62 10.13 -34.81
CA ALA A 306 18.84 10.62 -33.68
C ALA A 306 18.34 12.05 -33.89
N CYS A 307 17.25 12.40 -33.22
CA CYS A 307 16.74 13.76 -33.18
C CYS A 307 16.25 14.11 -31.77
N ILE A 308 16.65 15.28 -31.27
CA ILE A 308 16.30 15.79 -29.94
C ILE A 308 15.46 17.06 -30.07
N HIS A 309 14.35 17.08 -29.35
CA HIS A 309 13.44 18.22 -29.31
C HIS A 309 12.71 18.34 -27.97
N ILE A 310 12.21 19.54 -27.70
CA ILE A 310 11.42 19.86 -26.52
C ILE A 310 10.13 20.49 -27.00
N GLY A 311 9.00 19.96 -26.55
CA GLY A 311 7.70 20.47 -26.92
C GLY A 311 6.56 19.92 -26.06
N THR A 312 5.35 20.34 -26.38
CA THR A 312 4.12 19.88 -25.72
C THR A 312 3.73 18.49 -26.24
N VAL A 313 3.26 17.59 -25.39
CA VAL A 313 2.87 16.24 -25.81
C VAL A 313 1.71 15.73 -24.98
N ASN A 314 0.76 15.08 -25.65
CA ASN A 314 -0.32 14.35 -24.99
C ASN A 314 0.05 12.86 -24.95
N GLU A 315 0.04 12.27 -23.76
CA GLU A 315 0.14 10.84 -23.55
C GLU A 315 -1.26 10.27 -23.34
N ILE A 316 -1.63 9.29 -24.15
CA ILE A 316 -2.96 8.69 -24.15
C ILE A 316 -2.81 7.18 -24.02
N LEU A 317 -3.66 6.57 -23.21
CA LEU A 317 -3.76 5.12 -23.12
C LEU A 317 -4.83 4.62 -24.10
N LEU A 318 -4.38 4.04 -25.22
CA LEU A 318 -5.26 3.47 -26.23
C LEU A 318 -5.71 2.09 -25.80
N HIS A 319 -7.03 1.95 -25.68
CA HIS A 319 -7.69 0.68 -25.41
C HIS A 319 -8.01 0.01 -26.74
N LEU A 320 -7.08 -0.80 -27.26
CA LEU A 320 -7.36 -1.67 -28.39
C LEU A 320 -7.76 -3.05 -27.84
N GLU A 321 -8.77 -3.68 -28.46
CA GLU A 321 -9.40 -4.94 -28.01
C GLU A 321 -8.42 -6.07 -27.62
N LYS A 322 -7.20 -6.06 -28.16
CA LYS A 322 -6.18 -7.09 -27.89
C LYS A 322 -5.02 -6.63 -27.02
N GLN A 323 -4.70 -5.33 -27.00
CA GLN A 323 -3.50 -4.83 -26.33
C GLN A 323 -3.70 -3.39 -25.86
N LEU A 324 -3.49 -3.17 -24.58
CA LEU A 324 -3.40 -1.86 -23.97
C LEU A 324 -2.02 -1.25 -24.28
N LYS A 325 -1.99 -0.09 -24.94
CA LYS A 325 -0.74 0.59 -25.32
C LYS A 325 -0.82 2.08 -25.01
N THR A 326 0.26 2.62 -24.46
CA THR A 326 0.45 4.07 -24.36
C THR A 326 1.00 4.62 -25.66
N ASP A 327 0.34 5.64 -26.20
CA ASP A 327 0.81 6.36 -27.37
C ASP A 327 0.99 7.85 -27.04
N LEU A 328 1.88 8.49 -27.80
CA LEU A 328 2.22 9.89 -27.65
C LEU A 328 1.78 10.67 -28.88
N TRP A 329 0.94 11.67 -28.68
CA TRP A 329 0.29 12.44 -29.72
C TRP A 329 0.69 13.91 -29.60
N SER A 330 1.27 14.46 -30.66
CA SER A 330 1.68 15.87 -30.74
C SER A 330 2.14 16.24 -32.14
N GLU A 331 1.97 17.50 -32.53
CA GLU A 331 2.64 18.11 -33.69
C GLU A 331 4.16 18.11 -33.54
N HIS A 332 4.67 18.18 -32.32
CA HIS A 332 6.10 18.10 -32.05
C HIS A 332 6.67 16.72 -32.42
N ILE A 333 5.89 15.65 -32.27
CA ILE A 333 6.32 14.29 -32.66
C ILE A 333 6.35 14.16 -34.19
N THR A 334 5.39 14.74 -34.90
CA THR A 334 5.39 14.72 -36.37
C THR A 334 6.55 15.55 -36.93
N LEU A 335 6.88 16.68 -36.29
CA LEU A 335 8.07 17.47 -36.60
C LEU A 335 9.36 16.65 -36.42
N ILE A 336 9.55 16.02 -35.25
CA ILE A 336 10.76 15.21 -35.00
C ILE A 336 10.88 14.06 -35.98
N ASN A 337 9.78 13.38 -36.32
CA ASN A 337 9.79 12.33 -37.34
C ASN A 337 10.27 12.87 -38.70
N ARG A 338 9.77 14.04 -39.14
CA ARG A 338 10.22 14.69 -40.38
C ARG A 338 11.70 15.07 -40.33
N LEU A 339 12.17 15.55 -39.18
CA LEU A 339 13.59 15.86 -38.97
C LEU A 339 14.45 14.61 -39.07
N LEU A 340 14.05 13.53 -38.41
CA LEU A 340 14.77 12.27 -38.40
C LEU A 340 14.92 11.68 -39.81
N ILE A 341 13.89 11.73 -40.64
CA ILE A 341 13.98 11.26 -42.03
C ILE A 341 15.07 12.02 -42.82
N LYS A 342 15.29 13.30 -42.49
CA LYS A 342 16.33 14.14 -43.11
C LYS A 342 17.70 14.03 -42.41
N THR A 343 17.80 13.32 -41.28
CA THR A 343 19.07 13.15 -40.57
C THR A 343 20.01 12.25 -41.37
N GLN A 344 21.27 12.65 -41.43
CA GLN A 344 22.32 11.76 -41.92
C GLN A 344 22.61 10.68 -40.88
N PRO A 345 22.98 9.46 -41.29
CA PRO A 345 23.31 8.39 -40.36
C PRO A 345 24.51 8.77 -39.48
N ASN A 346 24.53 8.29 -38.24
CA ASN A 346 25.51 8.63 -37.18
C ASN A 346 25.50 10.08 -36.71
N HIS A 347 24.51 10.87 -37.11
CA HIS A 347 24.34 12.24 -36.65
C HIS A 347 23.10 12.37 -35.78
N CYS A 348 23.17 13.28 -34.82
CA CYS A 348 22.04 13.68 -34.00
C CYS A 348 21.66 15.12 -34.32
N LEU A 349 20.42 15.35 -34.77
CA LEU A 349 19.87 16.69 -34.96
C LEU A 349 19.23 17.19 -33.66
N VAL A 350 19.42 18.47 -33.37
CA VAL A 350 18.93 19.14 -32.17
C VAL A 350 18.25 20.43 -32.60
N THR A 351 17.01 20.60 -32.16
CA THR A 351 16.21 21.81 -32.42
C THR A 351 16.70 23.00 -31.61
N SER A 352 16.38 24.24 -32.03
CA SER A 352 16.78 25.46 -31.34
C SER A 352 16.38 25.48 -29.85
N THR A 353 15.20 24.96 -29.50
CA THR A 353 14.71 24.89 -28.12
C THR A 353 15.55 23.98 -27.22
N ALA A 354 16.05 22.86 -27.77
CA ALA A 354 16.96 21.98 -27.05
C ALA A 354 18.39 22.53 -27.02
N TYR A 355 18.81 23.21 -28.09
CA TYR A 355 20.13 23.83 -28.18
C TYR A 355 20.34 24.92 -27.11
N THR A 356 19.36 25.79 -26.89
CA THR A 356 19.47 26.87 -25.89
C THR A 356 19.77 26.36 -24.48
N LEU A 357 19.31 25.15 -24.15
CA LEU A 357 19.54 24.50 -22.85
C LEU A 357 20.85 23.70 -22.78
N LEU A 358 21.39 23.25 -23.92
CA LEU A 358 22.57 22.37 -23.97
C LEU A 358 23.85 23.05 -24.42
N LYS A 359 23.77 24.26 -24.99
CA LYS A 359 24.89 24.97 -25.63
C LYS A 359 26.15 25.09 -24.78
N ASP A 360 26.01 25.13 -23.45
CA ASP A 360 27.13 25.31 -22.52
C ASP A 360 27.82 23.98 -22.15
N LEU A 361 27.17 22.83 -22.43
CA LEU A 361 27.64 21.50 -22.02
C LEU A 361 28.12 20.63 -23.19
N TYR A 362 27.67 20.92 -24.41
CA TYR A 362 27.92 20.08 -25.60
C TYR A 362 28.34 20.90 -26.82
N LEU A 363 29.05 20.25 -27.74
CA LEU A 363 29.50 20.85 -28.99
C LEU A 363 28.43 20.70 -30.08
N PHE A 364 28.11 21.81 -30.73
CA PHE A 364 27.11 21.88 -31.78
C PHE A 364 27.67 22.49 -33.06
N ARG A 365 27.17 22.04 -34.21
CA ARG A 365 27.39 22.65 -35.53
C ARG A 365 26.06 23.04 -36.14
N THR A 366 25.95 24.23 -36.70
CA THR A 366 24.75 24.65 -37.43
C THR A 366 24.49 23.74 -38.62
N ALA A 367 23.33 23.08 -38.65
CA ALA A 367 22.91 22.17 -39.72
C ALA A 367 22.16 22.92 -40.83
N GLY A 368 21.35 23.93 -40.44
CA GLY A 368 20.56 24.75 -41.35
C GLY A 368 19.25 25.22 -40.72
N THR A 369 18.33 25.69 -41.55
CA THR A 369 17.00 26.14 -41.16
C THR A 369 15.93 25.30 -41.85
N ILE A 370 14.88 24.91 -41.12
CA ILE A 370 13.74 24.17 -41.67
C ILE A 370 12.46 24.98 -41.43
N LYS A 371 11.66 25.11 -42.49
CA LYS A 371 10.30 25.65 -42.42
C LYS A 371 9.36 24.58 -41.89
N ASN A 372 8.68 24.86 -40.79
CA ASN A 372 7.57 24.06 -40.28
C ASN A 372 6.26 24.77 -40.66
N ASN A 373 5.44 24.09 -41.47
CA ASN A 373 4.12 24.56 -41.95
C ASN A 373 4.08 26.07 -42.28
N ASP A 374 4.55 26.44 -43.47
CA ASP A 374 4.49 27.75 -44.17
C ASP A 374 4.80 29.07 -43.42
N THR A 375 4.93 29.08 -42.09
CA THR A 375 4.93 30.30 -41.27
C THR A 375 6.09 30.36 -40.28
N THR A 376 6.61 29.23 -39.78
CA THR A 376 7.68 29.24 -38.77
C THR A 376 8.96 28.60 -39.28
N THR A 377 10.09 29.31 -39.17
CA THR A 377 11.42 28.78 -39.49
C THR A 377 12.15 28.45 -38.20
N PHE A 378 12.66 27.22 -38.10
CA PHE A 378 13.46 26.78 -36.95
C PHE A 378 14.89 26.50 -37.38
N GLN A 379 15.84 26.99 -36.59
CA GLN A 379 17.25 26.64 -36.73
C GLN A 379 17.50 25.27 -36.10
N ILE A 380 18.37 24.48 -36.75
CA ILE A 380 18.71 23.13 -36.32
C ILE A 380 20.22 22.99 -36.27
N TYR A 381 20.68 22.20 -35.30
CA TYR A 381 22.08 21.97 -35.01
C TYR A 381 22.38 20.48 -35.02
N TYR A 382 23.56 20.10 -35.48
CA TYR A 382 24.15 18.78 -35.25
C TYR A 382 24.85 18.75 -33.91
N LEU A 383 24.53 17.77 -33.08
CA LEU A 383 25.27 17.45 -31.86
C LEU A 383 26.53 16.66 -32.23
N LEU A 384 27.70 17.20 -31.88
CA LEU A 384 29.00 16.61 -32.23
C LEU A 384 29.62 15.81 -31.07
N GLY A 385 29.44 16.24 -29.82
CA GLY A 385 30.06 15.57 -28.68
C GLY A 385 30.00 16.36 -27.36
N ARG A 386 30.60 15.81 -26.31
CA ARG A 386 30.74 16.43 -24.98
C ARG A 386 31.73 17.60 -25.03
N LEU A 387 31.48 18.66 -24.27
CA LEU A 387 32.38 19.83 -24.17
C LEU A 387 33.54 19.61 -23.17
N ILE A 388 33.67 18.40 -22.60
CA ILE A 388 34.67 18.08 -21.57
C ILE A 388 36.10 18.16 -22.14
N GLY A 389 36.78 19.28 -21.83
CA GLY A 389 38.10 19.28 -21.21
C GLY A 389 39.21 18.49 -21.90
N ASN A 390 39.31 18.54 -23.22
CA ASN A 390 40.57 18.46 -23.97
C ASN A 390 40.28 19.03 -25.36
N ASN A 391 40.47 20.34 -25.45
CA ASN A 391 40.22 21.18 -26.62
C ASN A 391 41.15 20.85 -27.80
N ILE A 392 41.26 19.59 -28.24
CA ILE A 392 41.98 19.26 -29.47
C ILE A 392 41.22 19.84 -30.67
N PHE A 393 39.88 19.80 -30.67
CA PHE A 393 39.09 20.36 -31.77
C PHE A 393 38.95 21.88 -31.75
N GLN A 394 38.81 22.52 -30.57
CA GLN A 394 38.83 23.98 -30.52
C GLN A 394 40.23 24.52 -30.86
N VAL A 395 41.32 23.91 -30.36
CA VAL A 395 42.68 24.31 -30.73
C VAL A 395 42.93 24.11 -32.22
N ILE A 396 42.50 22.98 -32.83
CA ILE A 396 42.67 22.78 -34.28
C ILE A 396 41.85 23.78 -35.10
N PHE A 397 40.62 24.12 -34.68
CA PHE A 397 39.81 25.10 -35.41
C PHE A 397 40.38 26.52 -35.27
N TYR A 398 40.86 26.90 -34.08
CA TYR A 398 41.55 28.17 -33.85
C TYR A 398 42.90 28.23 -34.58
N MET A 399 43.69 27.16 -34.54
CA MET A 399 44.96 27.04 -35.26
C MET A 399 44.76 27.13 -36.76
N ARG A 400 43.73 26.50 -37.32
CA ARG A 400 43.43 26.58 -38.77
C ARG A 400 43.01 28.00 -39.17
N ARG A 401 42.29 28.72 -38.30
CA ARG A 401 41.89 30.10 -38.53
C ARG A 401 43.07 31.07 -38.41
N ILE A 402 43.96 30.83 -37.45
CA ILE A 402 45.24 31.56 -37.30
C ILE A 402 46.16 31.30 -38.49
N LEU A 403 46.29 30.04 -38.93
CA LEU A 403 47.11 29.68 -40.09
C LEU A 403 46.60 30.35 -41.38
N PHE A 404 45.27 30.41 -41.57
CA PHE A 404 44.67 31.12 -42.70
C PHE A 404 44.94 32.63 -42.63
N LEU A 405 44.94 33.20 -41.42
CA LEU A 405 45.21 34.61 -41.20
C LEU A 405 46.69 34.94 -41.42
N ILE A 406 47.61 34.07 -40.99
CA ILE A 406 49.04 34.17 -41.28
C ILE A 406 49.30 34.06 -42.79
N VAL A 407 48.71 33.09 -43.47
CA VAL A 407 48.84 32.96 -44.94
C VAL A 407 48.28 34.18 -45.66
N SER A 408 47.17 34.74 -45.19
CA SER A 408 46.61 35.97 -45.76
C SER A 408 47.47 37.20 -45.50
N ILE A 409 48.16 37.28 -44.36
CA ILE A 409 49.10 38.38 -44.08
C ILE A 409 50.35 38.22 -44.95
N VAL A 410 50.90 37.02 -45.05
CA VAL A 410 52.10 36.75 -45.87
C VAL A 410 51.84 37.01 -47.35
N ASN A 411 50.66 36.65 -47.87
CA ASN A 411 50.29 36.95 -49.26
C ASN A 411 50.01 38.43 -49.54
N ASN A 412 49.77 39.25 -48.51
CA ASN A 412 49.60 40.70 -48.67
C ASN A 412 50.91 41.49 -48.53
N PHE A 413 52.02 40.84 -48.13
CA PHE A 413 53.34 41.44 -47.98
C PHE A 413 54.30 41.14 -49.15
N HIS A 414 53.87 40.31 -50.11
CA HIS A 414 54.49 40.14 -51.42
C HIS A 414 53.72 40.93 -52.46
#